data_AF-A0A938UUH9-F1
#
_entry.id   AF-A0A938UUH9-F1
#
_cell.length_a   1.000
_cell.length_b   1.000
_cell.length_c   1.000
_cell.angle_alpha   90.00
_cell.angle_beta   90.00
_cell.angle_gamma   90.00
#
_symmetry.space_group_name_H-M   'P 1'
#
loop_
_entity.id
_entity.type
_entity.pdbx_description
1 polymer ?
#
loop_
_entity_poly.entity_id
_entity_poly.type
_entity_poly.pdbx_seq_one_letter_code
_entity_poly.pdbx_strand_id
1 'polypeptide(L)'
;MKSRLAALAFALATLFAAPAFAEPLQLAAQGRLTSNGGPVADGTYAMGLALYDAPTGGKPLFLETFLAVPVQGGVFAITLGAAQVVLDSAVMATGKLLWVGVVVGGDPELPRVQLLRVPSAVHALVAAQAQDVQCSGCVGSEDLAKASVTGEKIASGAVGSNHVNFNWAASDQPGGPATFAVAANTAKLADAASFADDAGSAAKAKALECTGCVKAPMLADSVAADLVAAGKLAKVATSGKYADLQGGPDLSGVGTLAGNNDWKGGQSWLGALNFNKQQAQLFRFQNADKEPTTCDASAVGVTYYNTATQALVVCNGKLWQTFAKVATPGSNQSNPGASCLALATSGDQPNDGIYWIKPPAASAAFQVYCDQKNGGWALLLKTSSKSAWGYNAPVWTAADDLNGSVPKGDVDADAVSRAFYTLSIVSTRACIAKYDGGAYACETLQHAASTARNLANAAPLASTQGTNNLLTPTWKSIVAGGVWGAMTWHRFGWNTGTSSHGGARFGFTADNDSSDSQDSGIGFGLFKNNAPSIDAGAGYYQYPWTPAPNPPTAILQGQIWGR
;
A
#
# COMPACT_ATOMS: atom_id res chain seq x y z
N MET A 1 37.93 7.71 67.33
CA MET A 1 38.53 7.56 65.99
C MET A 1 37.43 7.13 65.03
N LYS A 2 37.35 7.79 63.87
CA LYS A 2 36.68 7.35 62.62
C LYS A 2 35.14 7.44 62.55
N SER A 3 34.65 8.63 62.20
CA SER A 3 33.59 8.79 61.20
C SER A 3 33.98 9.97 60.29
N ARG A 4 33.61 9.89 59.00
CA ARG A 4 33.85 10.84 57.87
C ARG A 4 34.94 10.41 56.87
N LEU A 5 34.49 9.73 55.80
CA LEU A 5 35.06 9.55 54.45
C LEU A 5 34.07 8.62 53.72
N ALA A 6 32.81 8.99 53.45
CA ALA A 6 32.32 10.06 52.59
C ALA A 6 32.88 9.98 51.16
N ALA A 7 32.14 9.25 50.32
CA ALA A 7 31.65 9.74 49.03
C ALA A 7 32.69 10.30 48.05
N LEU A 8 33.40 9.43 47.32
CA LEU A 8 34.07 9.80 46.06
C LEU A 8 34.43 8.59 45.17
N ALA A 9 33.45 7.73 44.84
CA ALA A 9 33.68 6.61 43.91
C ALA A 9 32.51 6.34 42.95
N PHE A 10 31.67 7.35 42.69
CA PHE A 10 30.48 7.18 41.85
C PHE A 10 30.21 8.42 40.98
N ALA A 11 31.19 8.88 40.19
CA ALA A 11 30.97 9.91 39.16
C ALA A 11 32.20 10.11 38.25
N LEU A 12 32.60 9.12 37.43
CA LEU A 12 33.34 9.41 36.18
C LEU A 12 33.36 8.21 35.22
N ALA A 13 32.19 7.86 34.70
CA ALA A 13 32.06 7.06 33.49
C ALA A 13 30.94 7.65 32.62
N THR A 14 31.01 8.96 32.37
CA THR A 14 30.31 9.56 31.23
C THR A 14 31.04 9.09 29.98
N LEU A 15 30.51 8.00 29.40
CA LEU A 15 30.77 7.59 28.03
C LEU A 15 30.67 8.83 27.14
N PHE A 16 31.77 9.19 26.48
CA PHE A 16 31.70 10.01 25.28
C PHE A 16 30.86 9.23 24.26
N ALA A 17 29.60 9.62 24.08
CA ALA A 17 28.87 9.27 22.87
C ALA A 17 29.55 10.02 21.73
N ALA A 18 30.46 9.35 21.02
CA ALA A 18 30.91 9.85 19.74
C ALA A 18 29.67 10.00 18.84
N PRO A 19 29.49 11.12 18.14
CA PRO A 19 28.47 11.20 17.12
C PRO A 19 28.75 10.07 16.13
N ALA A 20 27.82 9.13 16.00
CA ALA A 20 27.84 8.16 14.93
C ALA A 20 27.59 8.94 13.63
N PHE A 21 28.65 9.29 12.93
CA PHE A 21 28.52 9.72 11.55
C PHE A 21 28.01 8.50 10.77
N ALA A 22 26.86 8.65 10.11
CA ALA A 22 26.39 7.65 9.18
C ALA A 22 27.40 7.58 8.02
N GLU A 23 28.13 6.47 7.92
CA GLU A 23 28.98 6.20 6.76
C GLU A 23 28.09 6.12 5.50
N PRO A 24 28.51 6.72 4.37
CA PRO A 24 27.81 6.58 3.11
C PRO A 24 27.61 5.09 2.77
N LEU A 25 26.44 4.76 2.23
CA LEU A 25 26.14 3.40 1.80
C LEU A 25 27.13 2.96 0.72
N GLN A 26 27.85 1.86 0.97
CA GLN A 26 28.84 1.32 0.05
C GLN A 26 28.52 -0.13 -0.31
N LEU A 27 28.80 -0.50 -1.56
CA LEU A 27 28.60 -1.86 -2.07
C LEU A 27 29.89 -2.41 -2.70
N ALA A 28 30.42 -3.49 -2.14
CA ALA A 28 31.57 -4.18 -2.72
C ALA A 28 31.15 -5.05 -3.90
N ALA A 29 31.88 -4.95 -5.01
CA ALA A 29 31.74 -5.75 -6.21
C ALA A 29 33.09 -6.37 -6.58
N GLN A 30 33.12 -7.68 -6.78
CA GLN A 30 34.31 -8.41 -7.22
C GLN A 30 33.94 -9.37 -8.35
N GLY A 31 34.86 -9.57 -9.28
CA GLY A 31 34.63 -10.43 -10.43
C GLY A 31 35.93 -10.88 -11.07
N ARG A 32 35.82 -11.90 -11.94
CA ARG A 32 36.93 -12.37 -12.77
C ARG A 32 36.61 -12.15 -14.23
N LEU A 33 37.43 -11.36 -14.90
CA LEU A 33 37.41 -11.12 -16.33
C LEU A 33 38.19 -12.21 -17.05
N THR A 34 37.56 -12.79 -18.07
CA THR A 34 38.17 -13.82 -18.91
C THR A 34 38.07 -13.43 -20.38
N SER A 35 39.13 -13.67 -21.14
CA SER A 35 39.16 -13.52 -22.60
C SER A 35 39.68 -14.82 -23.23
N ASN A 36 39.00 -15.33 -24.26
CA ASN A 36 39.34 -16.58 -24.95
C ASN A 36 39.54 -17.80 -24.02
N GLY A 37 38.76 -17.89 -22.93
CA GLY A 37 38.82 -19.01 -21.99
C GLY A 37 39.93 -18.94 -20.93
N GLY A 38 40.75 -17.89 -20.93
CA GLY A 38 41.76 -17.60 -19.89
C GLY A 38 41.52 -16.26 -19.18
N PRO A 39 42.20 -15.97 -18.06
CA PRO A 39 42.12 -14.65 -17.42
C PRO A 39 42.63 -13.56 -18.36
N VAL A 40 42.05 -12.36 -18.28
CA VAL A 40 42.61 -11.19 -18.97
C VAL A 40 44.00 -10.86 -18.42
N ALA A 41 44.82 -10.18 -19.24
CA ALA A 41 46.17 -9.79 -18.85
C ALA A 41 46.16 -8.85 -17.63
N ASP A 42 47.18 -8.96 -16.79
CA ASP A 42 47.34 -8.08 -15.64
C ASP A 42 47.56 -6.63 -16.11
N GLY A 43 46.90 -5.68 -15.46
CA GLY A 43 46.93 -4.28 -15.86
C GLY A 43 45.80 -3.46 -15.26
N THR A 44 45.73 -2.18 -15.63
CA THR A 44 44.66 -1.28 -15.20
C THR A 44 43.63 -1.11 -16.32
N TYR A 45 42.36 -1.27 -15.99
CA TYR A 45 41.25 -1.16 -16.95
C TYR A 45 40.26 -0.08 -16.49
N ALA A 46 39.72 0.69 -17.43
CA ALA A 46 38.57 1.54 -17.15
C ALA A 46 37.32 0.65 -17.02
N MET A 47 36.47 0.89 -16.02
CA MET A 47 35.26 0.09 -15.80
C MET A 47 34.08 0.98 -15.43
N GLY A 48 32.89 0.65 -15.94
CA GLY A 48 31.62 1.23 -15.53
C GLY A 48 30.77 0.19 -14.82
N LEU A 49 30.25 0.51 -13.65
CA LEU A 49 29.38 -0.37 -12.88
C LEU A 49 28.03 0.31 -12.67
N ALA A 50 26.95 -0.42 -12.96
CA ALA A 50 25.60 0.09 -12.84
C ALA A 50 24.69 -0.86 -12.07
N LEU A 51 23.72 -0.29 -11.35
CA LEU A 51 22.65 -1.01 -10.68
C LEU A 51 21.34 -0.86 -11.45
N TYR A 52 20.61 -1.96 -11.62
CA TYR A 52 19.34 -2.02 -12.35
C TYR A 52 18.25 -2.70 -11.53
N ASP A 53 16.99 -2.42 -11.85
CA ASP A 53 15.81 -3.17 -11.39
C ASP A 53 15.27 -4.15 -12.44
N ALA A 54 16.09 -4.49 -13.46
CA ALA A 54 15.79 -5.53 -14.44
C ALA A 54 17.05 -6.29 -14.89
N PRO A 55 16.93 -7.59 -15.25
CA PRO A 55 18.06 -8.41 -15.71
C PRO A 55 18.61 -8.00 -17.09
N THR A 56 17.80 -7.34 -17.93
CA THR A 56 18.19 -6.83 -19.25
C THR A 56 17.41 -5.55 -19.57
N GLY A 57 18.01 -4.61 -20.32
CA GLY A 57 17.37 -3.33 -20.65
C GLY A 57 17.18 -2.42 -19.43
N GLY A 58 16.33 -1.40 -19.55
CA GLY A 58 16.07 -0.45 -18.47
C GLY A 58 17.16 0.62 -18.27
N LYS A 59 16.81 1.70 -17.55
CA LYS A 59 17.76 2.76 -17.17
C LYS A 59 18.50 2.36 -15.89
N PRO A 60 19.80 2.68 -15.75
CA PRO A 60 20.51 2.45 -14.50
C PRO A 60 19.91 3.28 -13.38
N LEU A 61 19.65 2.65 -12.23
CA LEU A 61 19.27 3.32 -10.98
C LEU A 61 20.46 4.02 -10.34
N PHE A 62 21.65 3.46 -10.54
CA PHE A 62 22.92 4.01 -10.12
C PHE A 62 23.97 3.65 -11.16
N LEU A 63 24.91 4.55 -11.43
CA LEU A 63 26.02 4.33 -12.34
C LEU A 63 27.25 5.03 -11.79
N GLU A 64 28.35 4.30 -11.71
CA GLU A 64 29.65 4.81 -11.32
C GLU A 64 30.71 4.35 -12.31
N THR A 65 31.67 5.23 -12.62
CA THR A 65 32.74 4.95 -13.59
C THR A 65 34.10 5.11 -12.92
N PHE A 66 34.97 4.16 -13.19
CA PHE A 66 36.32 4.05 -12.64
C PHE A 66 37.31 4.11 -13.79
N LEU A 67 38.20 5.10 -13.77
CA LEU A 67 39.14 5.34 -14.87
C LEU A 67 40.32 4.37 -14.86
N ALA A 68 40.67 3.80 -13.70
CA ALA A 68 41.79 2.86 -13.56
C ALA A 68 41.53 1.87 -12.43
N VAL A 69 41.05 0.67 -12.78
CA VAL A 69 40.85 -0.46 -11.86
C VAL A 69 41.99 -1.47 -12.06
N PRO A 70 42.80 -1.78 -11.04
CA PRO A 70 43.85 -2.79 -11.14
C PRO A 70 43.22 -4.18 -11.24
N VAL A 71 43.70 -4.97 -12.20
CA VAL A 71 43.30 -6.36 -12.45
C VAL A 71 44.54 -7.24 -12.40
N GLN A 72 44.48 -8.30 -11.58
CA GLN A 72 45.55 -9.30 -11.45
C GLN A 72 44.96 -10.71 -11.49
N GLY A 73 45.54 -11.60 -12.31
CA GLY A 73 44.99 -12.94 -12.56
C GLY A 73 43.56 -12.90 -13.16
N GLY A 74 43.21 -11.79 -13.80
CA GLY A 74 41.87 -11.46 -14.27
C GLY A 74 40.87 -11.04 -13.19
N VAL A 75 41.26 -10.88 -11.93
CA VAL A 75 40.33 -10.51 -10.83
C VAL A 75 40.34 -9.00 -10.59
N PHE A 76 39.17 -8.41 -10.40
CA PHE A 76 38.99 -7.03 -9.95
C PHE A 76 38.16 -6.98 -8.66
N ALA A 77 38.36 -5.92 -7.87
CA ALA A 77 37.55 -5.59 -6.70
C ALA A 77 37.33 -4.07 -6.65
N ILE A 78 36.08 -3.65 -6.55
CA ILE A 78 35.64 -2.26 -6.59
C ILE A 78 34.61 -2.05 -5.48
N THR A 79 34.60 -0.85 -4.88
CA THR A 79 33.55 -0.44 -3.94
C THR A 79 32.75 0.71 -4.55
N LEU A 80 31.46 0.48 -4.78
CA LEU A 80 30.49 1.48 -5.24
C LEU A 80 30.10 2.39 -4.08
N GLY A 81 29.88 3.68 -4.36
CA GLY A 81 29.45 4.64 -3.34
C GLY A 81 30.55 5.12 -2.39
N ALA A 82 31.79 4.67 -2.58
CA ALA A 82 32.95 5.06 -1.78
C ALA A 82 33.68 6.30 -2.34
N ALA A 83 33.43 6.67 -3.60
CA ALA A 83 34.06 7.81 -4.26
C ALA A 83 33.10 9.02 -4.36
N GLN A 84 33.31 9.92 -5.34
CA GLN A 84 32.55 11.18 -5.51
C GLN A 84 31.05 10.98 -5.80
N VAL A 85 30.60 9.76 -6.11
CA VAL A 85 29.21 9.45 -6.43
C VAL A 85 28.56 8.76 -5.23
N VAL A 86 27.63 9.46 -4.57
CA VAL A 86 26.93 8.92 -3.40
C VAL A 86 25.87 7.91 -3.84
N LEU A 87 25.95 6.69 -3.33
CA LEU A 87 24.91 5.68 -3.51
C LEU A 87 23.77 5.94 -2.52
N ASP A 88 22.64 6.42 -3.04
CA ASP A 88 21.47 6.71 -2.21
C ASP A 88 20.86 5.41 -1.64
N SER A 89 20.63 5.40 -0.33
CA SER A 89 19.87 4.36 0.37
C SER A 89 18.50 4.06 -0.26
N ALA A 90 17.88 5.04 -0.92
CA ALA A 90 16.63 4.86 -1.65
C ALA A 90 16.71 3.80 -2.76
N VAL A 91 17.88 3.63 -3.39
CA VAL A 91 18.13 2.61 -4.43
C VAL A 91 18.00 1.19 -3.83
N MET A 92 18.49 1.00 -2.60
CA MET A 92 18.38 -0.27 -1.88
C MET A 92 17.02 -0.46 -1.19
N ALA A 93 16.32 0.63 -0.88
CA ALA A 93 15.02 0.62 -0.22
C ALA A 93 13.83 0.37 -1.17
N THR A 94 14.07 0.18 -2.48
CA THR A 94 13.00 -0.03 -3.49
C THR A 94 12.16 -1.29 -3.28
N GLY A 95 12.63 -2.25 -2.46
CA GLY A 95 11.96 -3.54 -2.23
C GLY A 95 12.05 -4.52 -3.41
N LYS A 96 12.56 -4.08 -4.56
CA LYS A 96 12.77 -4.89 -5.77
C LYS A 96 14.05 -5.75 -5.68
N LEU A 97 14.21 -6.68 -6.61
CA LEU A 97 15.50 -7.32 -6.86
C LEU A 97 16.41 -6.34 -7.61
N LEU A 98 17.72 -6.41 -7.37
CA LEU A 98 18.71 -5.56 -8.02
C LEU A 98 19.71 -6.40 -8.80
N TRP A 99 20.20 -5.85 -9.91
CA TRP A 99 21.19 -6.47 -10.79
C TRP A 99 22.38 -5.54 -11.00
N VAL A 100 23.59 -6.10 -11.00
CA VAL A 100 24.84 -5.39 -11.30
C VAL A 100 25.21 -5.63 -12.75
N GLY A 101 25.35 -4.56 -13.52
CA GLY A 101 25.96 -4.54 -14.84
C GLY A 101 27.39 -4.03 -14.78
N VAL A 102 28.27 -4.60 -15.60
CA VAL A 102 29.68 -4.24 -15.68
C VAL A 102 30.07 -4.01 -17.14
N VAL A 103 30.66 -2.85 -17.41
CA VAL A 103 31.27 -2.46 -18.69
C VAL A 103 32.77 -2.33 -18.46
N VAL A 104 33.59 -2.89 -19.35
CA VAL A 104 35.06 -2.79 -19.29
C VAL A 104 35.54 -2.07 -20.54
N GLY A 105 36.20 -0.93 -20.36
CA GLY A 105 36.67 -0.08 -21.46
C GLY A 105 35.52 0.35 -22.38
N GLY A 106 35.63 0.02 -23.67
CA GLY A 106 34.61 0.29 -24.69
C GLY A 106 33.78 -0.93 -25.10
N ASP A 107 33.92 -2.05 -24.41
CA ASP A 107 33.22 -3.29 -24.75
C ASP A 107 31.73 -3.22 -24.36
N PRO A 108 30.86 -4.03 -24.99
CA PRO A 108 29.46 -4.15 -24.57
C PRO A 108 29.33 -4.57 -23.11
N GLU A 109 28.24 -4.13 -22.45
CA GLU A 109 27.91 -4.52 -21.08
C GLU A 109 27.85 -6.06 -20.95
N LEU A 110 28.56 -6.59 -19.95
CA LEU A 110 28.55 -8.02 -19.63
C LEU A 110 27.19 -8.45 -19.07
N PRO A 111 26.80 -9.73 -19.18
CA PRO A 111 25.57 -10.24 -18.59
C PRO A 111 25.45 -9.87 -17.10
N ARG A 112 24.30 -9.31 -16.72
CA ARG A 112 24.10 -8.78 -15.37
C ARG A 112 23.98 -9.89 -14.34
N VAL A 113 24.56 -9.65 -13.17
CA VAL A 113 24.52 -10.57 -12.03
C VAL A 113 23.55 -10.04 -10.99
N GLN A 114 22.65 -10.88 -10.49
CA GLN A 114 21.70 -10.49 -9.45
C GLN A 114 22.40 -10.29 -8.10
N LEU A 115 22.08 -9.21 -7.40
CA LEU A 115 22.45 -9.01 -6.00
C LEU A 115 21.54 -9.85 -5.11
N LEU A 116 22.15 -10.80 -4.40
CA LEU A 116 21.45 -11.59 -3.39
C LEU A 116 21.44 -10.83 -2.05
N ARG A 117 20.31 -10.88 -1.36
CA ARG A 117 20.17 -10.24 -0.04
C ARG A 117 20.92 -11.06 1.00
N VAL A 118 21.74 -10.41 1.82
CA VAL A 118 22.39 -11.03 2.97
C VAL A 118 21.35 -11.21 4.10
N PRO A 119 21.35 -12.32 4.85
CA PRO A 119 20.38 -12.56 5.92
C PRO A 119 20.27 -11.43 6.97
N SER A 120 21.35 -10.72 7.26
CA SER A 120 21.36 -9.57 8.18
C SER A 120 20.59 -8.35 7.65
N ALA A 121 20.47 -8.17 6.32
CA ALA A 121 19.71 -7.08 5.72
C ALA A 121 18.19 -7.28 5.80
N VAL A 122 17.72 -8.51 6.02
CA VAL A 122 16.29 -8.81 6.22
C VAL A 122 15.78 -8.27 7.57
N HIS A 123 16.64 -8.22 8.60
CA HIS A 123 16.31 -7.60 9.89
C HIS A 123 16.12 -6.07 9.81
N ALA A 124 16.81 -5.39 8.88
CA ALA A 124 16.66 -3.94 8.69
C ALA A 124 15.31 -3.53 8.07
N LEU A 125 14.63 -4.44 7.35
CA LEU A 125 13.28 -4.20 6.84
C LEU A 125 12.25 -4.06 7.98
N VAL A 126 12.55 -4.61 9.16
CA VAL A 126 11.70 -4.50 10.36
C VAL A 126 11.94 -3.18 11.12
N ALA A 127 13.11 -2.56 10.97
CA ALA A 127 13.45 -1.29 11.62
C ALA A 127 12.74 -0.06 11.00
N ALA A 128 12.25 -0.16 9.76
CA ALA A 128 11.44 0.88 9.13
C ALA A 128 10.07 1.09 9.83
N GLN A 129 9.62 0.14 10.65
CA GLN A 129 8.39 0.27 11.46
C GLN A 129 8.62 1.03 12.80
N ALA A 130 9.84 1.49 13.08
CA ALA A 130 10.15 2.26 14.29
C ALA A 130 10.17 3.79 14.08
N GLN A 131 9.70 4.30 12.94
CA GLN A 131 9.56 5.75 12.70
C GLN A 131 8.29 6.37 13.32
N ASP A 132 7.40 5.55 13.91
CA ASP A 132 6.21 5.99 14.66
C ASP A 132 6.38 5.95 16.19
N VAL A 133 7.60 6.12 16.71
CA VAL A 133 7.77 6.33 18.16
C VAL A 133 7.31 7.74 18.52
N GLN A 134 6.05 7.86 18.96
CA GLN A 134 5.49 9.05 19.56
C GLN A 134 6.32 9.52 20.77
N CYS A 135 6.59 10.82 20.85
CA CYS A 135 7.21 11.49 21.99
C CYS A 135 6.38 11.23 23.27
N SER A 136 6.88 10.44 24.21
CA SER A 136 6.28 10.32 25.54
C SER A 136 6.70 11.53 26.41
N GLY A 137 5.96 12.64 26.31
CA GLY A 137 6.16 13.83 27.14
C GLY A 137 5.92 15.18 26.44
N CYS A 138 5.53 15.19 25.18
CA CYS A 138 5.16 16.41 24.48
C CYS A 138 3.73 16.81 24.86
N VAL A 139 3.51 18.07 25.23
CA VAL A 139 2.18 18.62 25.54
C VAL A 139 1.42 18.81 24.23
N GLY A 140 0.41 17.97 24.01
CA GLY A 140 -0.48 18.04 22.85
C GLY A 140 -1.68 18.96 23.09
N SER A 141 -2.53 19.10 22.07
CA SER A 141 -3.79 19.86 22.18
C SER A 141 -4.71 19.31 23.26
N GLU A 142 -4.71 17.99 23.47
CA GLU A 142 -5.48 17.29 24.51
C GLU A 142 -5.02 17.59 25.95
N ASP A 143 -3.76 18.02 26.13
CA ASP A 143 -3.19 18.33 27.45
C ASP A 143 -3.49 19.77 27.90
N LEU A 144 -4.02 20.61 27.00
CA LEU A 144 -4.37 22.00 27.25
C LEU A 144 -5.88 22.16 27.41
N ALA A 145 -6.35 22.26 28.65
CA ALA A 145 -7.75 22.59 28.93
C ALA A 145 -8.13 23.97 28.33
N LYS A 146 -9.40 24.14 27.96
CA LYS A 146 -9.92 25.42 27.43
C LYS A 146 -9.65 26.55 28.42
N ALA A 147 -9.10 27.67 27.94
CA ALA A 147 -8.66 28.83 28.74
C ALA A 147 -7.53 28.56 29.75
N SER A 148 -6.78 27.46 29.62
CA SER A 148 -5.64 27.15 30.48
C SER A 148 -4.46 28.13 30.32
N VAL A 149 -4.29 28.73 29.14
CA VAL A 149 -3.31 29.81 28.87
C VAL A 149 -4.08 31.12 28.68
N THR A 150 -4.03 31.99 29.70
CA THR A 150 -4.63 33.33 29.66
C THR A 150 -3.55 34.38 29.45
N GLY A 151 -3.93 35.60 29.04
CA GLY A 151 -2.97 36.69 28.85
C GLY A 151 -2.14 37.02 30.10
N GLU A 152 -2.65 36.78 31.31
CA GLU A 152 -1.93 36.95 32.58
C GLU A 152 -0.81 35.91 32.79
N LYS A 153 -0.92 34.74 32.15
CA LYS A 153 0.07 33.66 32.21
C LYS A 153 1.20 33.82 31.18
N ILE A 154 1.11 34.84 30.32
CA ILE A 154 2.11 35.15 29.30
C ILE A 154 2.92 36.34 29.79
N ALA A 155 4.23 36.15 30.01
CA ALA A 155 5.12 37.23 30.42
C ALA A 155 5.23 38.33 29.36
N SER A 156 5.48 39.58 29.78
CA SER A 156 5.70 40.70 28.86
C SER A 156 6.90 40.41 27.94
N GLY A 157 6.72 40.64 26.63
CA GLY A 157 7.74 40.36 25.61
C GLY A 157 7.94 38.88 25.24
N ALA A 158 7.17 37.95 25.81
CA ALA A 158 7.32 36.52 25.52
C ALA A 158 6.88 36.12 24.09
N VAL A 159 6.10 36.96 23.41
CA VAL A 159 5.60 36.70 22.05
C VAL A 159 6.42 37.52 21.04
N GLY A 160 7.43 36.88 20.44
CA GLY A 160 8.23 37.45 19.35
C GLY A 160 7.64 37.13 17.97
N SER A 161 8.26 37.67 16.91
CA SER A 161 7.86 37.46 15.50
C SER A 161 7.74 35.99 15.08
N ASN A 162 8.45 35.10 15.77
CA ASN A 162 8.48 33.66 15.48
C ASN A 162 7.30 32.93 16.15
N HIS A 163 6.65 33.58 17.13
CA HIS A 163 5.54 33.04 17.92
C HIS A 163 4.17 33.49 17.39
N VAL A 164 4.14 34.48 16.50
CA VAL A 164 2.93 34.95 15.81
C VAL A 164 3.04 34.70 14.32
N ASN A 165 2.29 33.71 13.83
CA ASN A 165 2.00 33.58 12.41
C ASN A 165 0.65 34.26 12.18
N PHE A 166 0.62 35.36 11.43
CA PHE A 166 -0.65 36.00 11.05
C PHE A 166 -1.35 35.16 9.98
N ASN A 167 -2.02 34.09 10.40
CA ASN A 167 -3.03 33.43 9.60
C ASN A 167 -4.40 33.76 10.17
N TRP A 168 -5.11 34.74 9.62
CA TRP A 168 -6.49 34.51 9.21
C TRP A 168 -7.07 35.71 8.48
N ALA A 169 -7.33 35.54 7.19
CA ALA A 169 -8.57 35.99 6.57
C ALA A 169 -8.71 35.23 5.24
N ALA A 170 -9.57 34.19 5.24
CA ALA A 170 -10.08 33.45 4.08
C ALA A 170 -9.24 32.30 3.48
N SER A 171 -8.53 31.51 4.29
CA SER A 171 -7.98 30.20 3.87
C SER A 171 -8.72 29.07 4.60
N ASP A 172 -9.14 28.03 3.86
CA ASP A 172 -9.87 26.88 4.42
C ASP A 172 -8.96 25.89 5.18
N GLN A 173 -7.64 26.12 5.25
CA GLN A 173 -6.69 25.36 6.09
C GLN A 173 -5.55 26.25 6.64
N PRO A 174 -5.01 25.95 7.85
CA PRO A 174 -3.91 26.71 8.45
C PRO A 174 -2.54 26.40 7.78
N GLY A 175 -1.80 27.44 7.33
CA GLY A 175 -0.36 27.34 7.05
C GLY A 175 0.16 27.62 5.62
N GLY A 176 -0.69 28.04 4.66
CA GLY A 176 -0.24 28.40 3.31
C GLY A 176 0.10 29.90 3.11
N PRO A 177 1.00 30.26 2.17
CA PRO A 177 1.35 31.66 1.87
C PRO A 177 0.19 32.42 1.19
N ALA A 178 -0.02 33.68 1.58
CA ALA A 178 -1.06 34.55 1.04
C ALA A 178 -0.76 34.94 -0.41
N THR A 179 -1.32 34.22 -1.38
CA THR A 179 -1.30 34.65 -2.78
C THR A 179 -2.53 35.50 -3.08
N PHE A 180 -2.32 36.76 -3.47
CA PHE A 180 -3.32 37.59 -4.13
C PHE A 180 -3.78 36.88 -5.41
N ALA A 181 -4.84 36.07 -5.31
CA ALA A 181 -5.57 35.58 -6.45
C ALA A 181 -6.58 36.66 -6.84
N VAL A 182 -6.19 37.53 -7.78
CA VAL A 182 -7.18 38.15 -8.67
C VAL A 182 -7.71 37.02 -9.56
N ALA A 183 -8.59 36.20 -9.00
CA ALA A 183 -9.46 35.35 -9.78
C ALA A 183 -10.54 36.27 -10.34
N ALA A 184 -10.29 36.75 -11.56
CA ALA A 184 -11.34 37.17 -12.45
C ALA A 184 -12.27 35.96 -12.68
N ASN A 185 -13.35 35.89 -11.91
CA ASN A 185 -14.57 35.26 -12.39
C ASN A 185 -15.71 36.26 -12.26
N THR A 186 -16.04 36.85 -13.40
CA THR A 186 -17.20 37.67 -13.69
C THR A 186 -18.47 36.83 -13.62
N ALA A 187 -18.88 36.47 -12.41
CA ALA A 187 -20.21 35.92 -12.16
C ALA A 187 -20.86 36.61 -10.95
N LYS A 188 -20.96 37.94 -11.06
CA LYS A 188 -21.98 38.87 -10.50
C LYS A 188 -21.37 40.26 -10.36
N LEU A 189 -21.28 40.98 -11.47
CA LEU A 189 -21.02 42.42 -11.48
C LEU A 189 -22.18 43.27 -10.88
N ALA A 190 -23.21 42.64 -10.32
CA ALA A 190 -24.30 43.31 -9.60
C ALA A 190 -24.18 43.25 -8.07
N ASP A 191 -23.27 42.43 -7.50
CA ASP A 191 -23.04 42.35 -6.05
C ASP A 191 -21.70 42.96 -5.61
N ALA A 192 -20.88 43.46 -6.54
CA ALA A 192 -19.60 44.13 -6.21
C ALA A 192 -19.76 45.60 -5.77
N ALA A 193 -20.98 46.13 -5.75
CA ALA A 193 -21.30 47.45 -5.22
C ALA A 193 -21.63 47.44 -3.71
N SER A 194 -21.60 46.27 -3.03
CA SER A 194 -22.02 46.14 -1.63
C SER A 194 -20.91 45.80 -0.63
N PHE A 195 -19.63 45.90 -1.02
CA PHE A 195 -18.51 45.70 -0.08
C PHE A 195 -17.54 46.88 0.05
N ALA A 196 -17.72 47.96 -0.72
CA ALA A 196 -16.85 49.14 -0.67
C ALA A 196 -17.36 50.27 0.24
N ASP A 197 -18.57 50.17 0.80
CA ASP A 197 -19.12 51.18 1.69
C ASP A 197 -19.63 50.52 2.98
N ASP A 198 -18.74 50.24 3.93
CA ASP A 198 -19.21 50.13 5.31
C ASP A 198 -18.13 50.54 6.32
N ALA A 199 -18.20 51.80 6.73
CA ALA A 199 -17.60 52.29 7.97
C ALA A 199 -18.00 51.46 9.21
N GLY A 200 -18.99 50.56 9.08
CA GLY A 200 -19.40 49.59 10.10
C GLY A 200 -18.38 48.48 10.41
N SER A 201 -17.49 48.10 9.49
CA SER A 201 -16.50 47.04 9.76
C SER A 201 -15.33 47.53 10.63
N ALA A 202 -14.97 48.81 10.52
CA ALA A 202 -14.00 49.45 11.42
C ALA A 202 -14.58 49.68 12.83
N ALA A 203 -15.89 49.91 12.95
CA ALA A 203 -16.57 50.05 14.23
C ALA A 203 -16.73 48.72 14.97
N LYS A 204 -16.99 47.61 14.25
CA LYS A 204 -17.07 46.25 14.85
C LYS A 204 -15.73 45.73 15.36
N ALA A 205 -14.60 46.16 14.79
CA ALA A 205 -13.28 45.87 15.33
C ALA A 205 -12.95 46.66 16.62
N LYS A 206 -13.57 47.84 16.81
CA LYS A 206 -13.34 48.71 17.98
C LYS A 206 -14.11 48.26 19.24
N ALA A 207 -15.13 47.42 19.08
CA ALA A 207 -15.98 46.90 20.17
C ALA A 207 -15.67 45.45 20.58
N LEU A 208 -14.61 44.84 20.02
CA LEU A 208 -14.20 43.50 20.40
C LEU A 208 -13.35 43.57 21.69
N GLU A 209 -14.01 43.54 22.85
CA GLU A 209 -13.33 43.27 24.12
C GLU A 209 -12.83 41.82 24.12
N CYS A 210 -11.62 41.62 23.62
CA CYS A 210 -11.02 40.31 23.56
C CYS A 210 -10.48 39.92 24.94
N THR A 211 -11.27 39.15 25.69
CA THR A 211 -10.87 38.51 26.95
C THR A 211 -9.95 37.33 26.66
N GLY A 212 -8.70 37.65 26.29
CA GLY A 212 -7.66 36.66 25.98
C GLY A 212 -6.69 37.04 24.86
N CYS A 213 -6.88 38.17 24.17
CA CYS A 213 -5.95 38.59 23.12
C CYS A 213 -4.59 39.03 23.67
N VAL A 214 -3.56 38.83 22.85
CA VAL A 214 -2.24 39.44 23.03
C VAL A 214 -2.39 40.96 22.96
N LYS A 215 -2.13 41.65 24.07
CA LYS A 215 -2.22 43.12 24.16
C LYS A 215 -0.91 43.75 23.66
N ALA A 216 -0.95 45.01 23.24
CA ALA A 216 0.24 45.71 22.73
C ALA A 216 1.52 45.59 23.59
N PRO A 217 1.47 45.62 24.94
CA PRO A 217 2.67 45.45 25.79
C PRO A 217 3.25 44.01 25.83
N MET A 218 2.56 43.06 25.22
CA MET A 218 2.95 41.65 25.14
C MET A 218 3.70 41.34 23.83
N LEU A 219 3.67 42.26 22.86
CA LEU A 219 4.40 42.19 21.60
C LEU A 219 5.77 42.84 21.74
N ALA A 220 6.79 42.27 21.10
CA ALA A 220 8.09 42.91 20.98
C ALA A 220 8.03 44.15 20.05
N ASP A 221 8.82 45.18 20.35
CA ASP A 221 8.83 46.47 19.63
C ASP A 221 9.05 46.33 18.12
N SER A 222 9.77 45.29 17.69
CA SER A 222 10.01 44.99 16.28
C SER A 222 8.74 44.62 15.50
N VAL A 223 7.71 44.11 16.16
CA VAL A 223 6.43 43.74 15.55
C VAL A 223 5.48 44.95 15.47
N ALA A 224 5.59 45.88 16.41
CA ALA A 224 4.77 47.09 16.43
C ALA A 224 5.15 48.09 15.32
N ALA A 225 6.43 48.14 14.93
CA ALA A 225 6.93 49.05 13.90
C ALA A 225 6.38 48.72 12.49
N ASP A 226 6.18 47.44 12.16
CA ASP A 226 5.68 47.02 10.84
C ASP A 226 4.18 47.33 10.63
N LEU A 227 3.38 47.42 11.69
CA LEU A 227 1.96 47.78 11.60
C LEU A 227 1.72 49.27 11.30
N VAL A 228 2.68 50.16 11.60
CA VAL A 228 2.52 51.62 11.45
C VAL A 228 2.82 52.11 10.02
N ALA A 229 3.37 51.25 9.15
CA ALA A 229 3.68 51.59 7.75
C ALA A 229 2.45 51.72 6.82
N ALA A 230 1.22 51.56 7.32
CA ALA A 230 -0.02 51.70 6.54
C ALA A 230 -0.37 53.14 6.12
N GLY A 231 0.43 54.15 6.49
CA GLY A 231 0.13 55.57 6.30
C GLY A 231 0.48 56.21 4.93
N LYS A 232 0.96 55.47 3.92
CA LYS A 232 1.31 56.04 2.59
C LYS A 232 0.90 55.14 1.42
N LEU A 233 -0.40 54.86 1.27
CA LEU A 233 -0.92 54.17 0.09
C LEU A 233 -0.99 55.11 -1.13
N ALA A 234 -0.63 54.61 -2.31
CA ALA A 234 -0.71 55.35 -3.57
C ALA A 234 -2.17 55.64 -3.97
N LYS A 235 -2.43 56.72 -4.71
CA LYS A 235 -3.78 57.20 -5.04
C LYS A 235 -4.69 56.12 -5.68
N VAL A 236 -4.12 55.27 -6.54
CA VAL A 236 -4.82 54.14 -7.17
C VAL A 236 -5.34 53.10 -6.16
N ALA A 237 -4.61 52.90 -5.05
CA ALA A 237 -4.99 51.96 -4.00
C ALA A 237 -6.14 52.50 -3.14
N THR A 238 -6.37 53.81 -3.13
CA THR A 238 -7.49 54.44 -2.40
C THR A 238 -8.74 54.67 -3.25
N SER A 239 -8.60 54.86 -4.56
CA SER A 239 -9.74 55.17 -5.45
C SER A 239 -10.27 53.98 -6.24
N GLY A 240 -9.43 52.97 -6.50
CA GLY A 240 -9.75 51.81 -7.34
C GLY A 240 -10.02 52.12 -8.82
N LYS A 241 -9.82 53.37 -9.28
CA LYS A 241 -10.11 53.77 -10.66
C LYS A 241 -8.92 53.51 -11.57
N TYR A 242 -9.20 52.86 -12.71
CA TYR A 242 -8.17 52.56 -13.72
C TYR A 242 -7.53 53.82 -14.33
N ALA A 243 -8.28 54.93 -14.39
CA ALA A 243 -7.81 56.22 -14.88
C ALA A 243 -6.70 56.86 -14.02
N ASP A 244 -6.49 56.36 -12.79
CA ASP A 244 -5.44 56.85 -11.89
C ASP A 244 -4.07 56.18 -12.15
N LEU A 245 -3.97 55.27 -13.13
CA LEU A 245 -2.72 54.68 -13.63
C LEU A 245 -2.09 55.58 -14.71
N GLN A 246 -0.88 56.10 -14.48
CA GLN A 246 -0.10 56.74 -15.56
C GLN A 246 0.69 55.68 -16.34
N GLY A 247 0.57 55.69 -17.67
CA GLY A 247 1.33 54.81 -18.58
C GLY A 247 0.64 53.49 -18.98
N GLY A 248 -0.70 53.42 -18.93
CA GLY A 248 -1.45 52.21 -19.32
C GLY A 248 -1.30 51.85 -20.81
N PRO A 249 -1.36 50.56 -21.17
CA PRO A 249 -1.18 50.09 -22.55
C PRO A 249 -2.30 50.58 -23.47
N ASP A 250 -1.95 50.89 -24.73
CA ASP A 250 -2.91 51.23 -25.78
C ASP A 250 -3.78 50.00 -26.13
N LEU A 251 -5.08 50.09 -25.84
CA LEU A 251 -6.04 49.01 -26.06
C LEU A 251 -6.77 49.12 -27.41
N SER A 252 -6.37 50.04 -28.30
CA SER A 252 -6.97 50.21 -29.62
C SER A 252 -6.84 48.99 -30.55
N GLY A 253 -5.97 48.02 -30.20
CA GLY A 253 -5.78 46.77 -30.93
C GLY A 253 -6.44 45.52 -30.30
N VAL A 254 -7.15 45.64 -29.17
CA VAL A 254 -7.73 44.47 -28.49
C VAL A 254 -9.18 44.29 -28.92
N GLY A 255 -9.40 43.35 -29.85
CA GLY A 255 -10.72 43.06 -30.43
C GLY A 255 -11.76 42.71 -29.37
N THR A 256 -12.95 43.29 -29.53
CA THR A 256 -14.15 42.90 -28.77
C THR A 256 -14.56 41.48 -29.13
N LEU A 257 -14.81 40.66 -28.11
CA LEU A 257 -15.29 39.28 -28.28
C LEU A 257 -16.68 39.29 -28.93
N ALA A 258 -16.73 39.07 -30.24
CA ALA A 258 -17.90 38.50 -30.89
C ALA A 258 -17.87 36.98 -30.67
N GLY A 259 -19.01 36.41 -30.29
CA GLY A 259 -19.12 35.03 -29.82
C GLY A 259 -18.69 33.95 -30.82
N ASN A 260 -18.42 32.79 -30.22
CA ASN A 260 -18.16 31.47 -30.79
C ASN A 260 -16.68 31.12 -31.06
N ASN A 261 -16.26 30.07 -30.35
CA ASN A 261 -14.98 29.37 -30.47
C ASN A 261 -14.82 28.68 -31.83
N ASP A 262 -14.51 29.44 -32.89
CA ASP A 262 -14.14 28.88 -34.19
C ASP A 262 -12.61 28.79 -34.31
N TRP A 263 -12.09 27.56 -34.29
CA TRP A 263 -10.65 27.25 -34.43
C TRP A 263 -10.21 27.10 -35.91
N LYS A 264 -10.89 27.75 -36.85
CA LYS A 264 -10.48 27.76 -38.27
C LYS A 264 -9.33 28.72 -38.61
N GLY A 265 -8.87 29.55 -37.68
CA GLY A 265 -7.67 30.36 -37.84
C GLY A 265 -6.44 29.62 -37.30
N GLY A 266 -5.46 29.32 -38.16
CA GLY A 266 -4.20 28.69 -37.77
C GLY A 266 -3.57 29.37 -36.56
N GLN A 267 -3.26 28.59 -35.53
CA GLN A 267 -2.66 29.11 -34.30
C GLN A 267 -1.21 29.53 -34.54
N SER A 268 -0.96 30.84 -34.58
CA SER A 268 0.38 31.39 -34.39
C SER A 268 0.72 31.31 -32.90
N TRP A 269 1.59 30.38 -32.51
CA TRP A 269 2.14 30.29 -31.16
C TRP A 269 3.15 31.41 -30.93
N LEU A 270 2.68 32.57 -30.51
CA LEU A 270 3.52 33.67 -30.05
C LEU A 270 3.43 33.77 -28.52
N GLY A 271 4.54 33.44 -27.86
CA GLY A 271 4.88 33.91 -26.51
C GLY A 271 4.23 33.14 -25.36
N ALA A 272 5.08 32.41 -24.62
CA ALA A 272 4.84 31.85 -23.29
C ALA A 272 3.70 30.81 -23.18
N LEU A 273 4.08 29.54 -23.37
CA LEU A 273 3.34 28.39 -22.86
C LEU A 273 3.26 28.45 -21.33
N ASN A 274 2.25 29.14 -20.80
CA ASN A 274 1.89 29.05 -19.40
C ASN A 274 0.89 27.91 -19.23
N PHE A 275 1.41 26.68 -19.11
CA PHE A 275 0.65 25.52 -18.65
C PHE A 275 0.37 25.71 -17.16
N ASN A 276 -0.66 26.50 -16.85
CA ASN A 276 -1.17 26.67 -15.51
C ASN A 276 -1.58 25.30 -14.94
N LYS A 277 -1.10 25.00 -13.72
CA LYS A 277 -1.19 23.71 -13.01
C LYS A 277 -2.59 23.08 -12.93
N GLN A 278 -3.67 23.83 -13.17
CA GLN A 278 -5.05 23.33 -13.15
C GLN A 278 -5.53 22.69 -14.47
N GLN A 279 -5.00 23.10 -15.63
CA GLN A 279 -5.35 22.44 -16.91
C GLN A 279 -4.54 21.15 -17.12
N ALA A 280 -3.35 21.03 -16.54
CA ALA A 280 -2.63 19.76 -16.45
C ALA A 280 -3.29 18.78 -15.45
N GLN A 281 -3.99 19.27 -14.42
CA GLN A 281 -4.73 18.44 -13.47
C GLN A 281 -6.04 17.86 -14.03
N LEU A 282 -6.58 18.46 -15.09
CA LEU A 282 -7.77 17.98 -15.78
C LEU A 282 -7.53 17.99 -17.29
N PHE A 283 -6.42 17.40 -17.74
CA PHE A 283 -6.24 17.13 -19.15
C PHE A 283 -7.42 16.29 -19.64
N ARG A 284 -8.34 16.93 -20.37
CA ARG A 284 -9.56 16.32 -20.89
C ARG A 284 -9.52 16.43 -22.39
N PHE A 285 -9.64 15.29 -23.06
CA PHE A 285 -9.91 15.26 -24.49
C PHE A 285 -11.28 15.88 -24.77
N GLN A 286 -11.48 16.36 -26.01
CA GLN A 286 -12.78 16.87 -26.43
C GLN A 286 -13.86 15.81 -26.22
N ASN A 287 -14.96 16.14 -25.56
CA ASN A 287 -16.09 15.23 -25.42
C ASN A 287 -17.07 15.44 -26.58
N ALA A 288 -17.46 14.39 -27.27
CA ALA A 288 -18.51 14.43 -28.29
C ALA A 288 -19.21 13.07 -28.37
N ASP A 289 -20.48 13.04 -28.75
CA ASP A 289 -21.25 11.81 -28.97
C ASP A 289 -21.10 11.24 -30.39
N LYS A 290 -20.49 12.03 -31.28
CA LYS A 290 -20.19 11.72 -32.68
C LYS A 290 -18.84 12.32 -33.10
N GLU A 291 -18.41 12.00 -34.31
CA GLU A 291 -17.16 12.49 -34.89
C GLU A 291 -17.15 14.03 -34.94
N PRO A 292 -16.15 14.70 -34.34
CA PRO A 292 -16.11 16.17 -34.28
C PRO A 292 -15.71 16.82 -35.61
N THR A 293 -15.08 16.06 -36.52
CA THR A 293 -14.74 16.47 -37.89
C THR A 293 -14.61 15.25 -38.80
N THR A 294 -14.57 15.47 -40.11
CA THR A 294 -14.20 14.43 -41.08
C THR A 294 -12.75 13.99 -40.83
N CYS A 295 -12.52 12.68 -40.72
CA CYS A 295 -11.16 12.16 -40.58
C CYS A 295 -10.47 12.07 -41.94
N ASP A 296 -9.73 13.11 -42.29
CA ASP A 296 -8.90 13.18 -43.49
C ASP A 296 -7.45 13.54 -43.12
N ALA A 297 -6.60 13.74 -44.13
CA ALA A 297 -5.18 14.07 -43.94
C ALA A 297 -4.94 15.33 -43.08
N SER A 298 -5.91 16.26 -43.00
CA SER A 298 -5.82 17.47 -42.19
C SER A 298 -6.17 17.25 -40.72
N ALA A 299 -6.87 16.15 -40.41
CA ALA A 299 -7.33 15.80 -39.06
C ALA A 299 -6.53 14.64 -38.42
N VAL A 300 -5.44 14.17 -39.05
CA VAL A 300 -4.58 13.12 -38.49
C VAL A 300 -4.13 13.49 -37.07
N GLY A 301 -4.33 12.57 -36.12
CA GLY A 301 -3.92 12.74 -34.73
C GLY A 301 -4.92 13.49 -33.85
N VAL A 302 -5.99 14.07 -34.43
CA VAL A 302 -7.10 14.63 -33.63
C VAL A 302 -7.69 13.50 -32.79
N THR A 303 -7.85 13.77 -31.50
CA THR A 303 -8.30 12.79 -30.50
C THR A 303 -9.45 13.36 -29.68
N TYR A 304 -10.51 12.57 -29.47
CA TYR A 304 -11.67 12.96 -28.67
C TYR A 304 -12.20 11.78 -27.84
N TYR A 305 -12.89 12.06 -26.73
CA TYR A 305 -13.61 11.07 -25.94
C TYR A 305 -15.05 10.98 -26.46
N ASN A 306 -15.40 9.82 -27.02
CA ASN A 306 -16.75 9.53 -27.47
C ASN A 306 -17.64 9.25 -26.26
N THR A 307 -18.57 10.14 -25.95
CA THR A 307 -19.45 10.03 -24.79
C THR A 307 -20.54 8.97 -24.95
N ALA A 308 -20.92 8.62 -26.19
CA ALA A 308 -21.92 7.59 -26.47
C ALA A 308 -21.33 6.17 -26.30
N THR A 309 -20.10 5.96 -26.77
CA THR A 309 -19.39 4.67 -26.65
C THR A 309 -18.46 4.58 -25.45
N GLN A 310 -18.28 5.68 -24.71
CA GLN A 310 -17.39 5.81 -23.55
C GLN A 310 -15.94 5.40 -23.85
N ALA A 311 -15.41 5.87 -24.99
CA ALA A 311 -14.09 5.47 -25.47
C ALA A 311 -13.28 6.64 -26.03
N LEU A 312 -11.95 6.58 -25.89
CA LEU A 312 -11.03 7.52 -26.54
C LEU A 312 -10.86 7.13 -28.02
N VAL A 313 -10.93 8.10 -28.93
CA VAL A 313 -10.93 7.86 -30.39
C VAL A 313 -9.95 8.83 -31.07
N VAL A 314 -9.17 8.36 -32.05
CA VAL A 314 -8.17 9.12 -32.80
C VAL A 314 -8.35 8.98 -34.32
N CYS A 315 -8.14 10.06 -35.06
CA CYS A 315 -8.16 10.04 -36.52
C CYS A 315 -6.80 9.60 -37.10
N ASN A 316 -6.80 8.64 -38.02
CA ASN A 316 -5.58 8.15 -38.70
C ASN A 316 -5.36 8.76 -40.10
N GLY A 317 -6.15 9.76 -40.49
CA GLY A 317 -6.11 10.40 -41.81
C GLY A 317 -7.08 9.86 -42.85
N LYS A 318 -7.84 8.82 -42.51
CA LYS A 318 -8.90 8.26 -43.36
C LYS A 318 -10.15 7.86 -42.57
N LEU A 319 -9.96 7.37 -41.35
CA LEU A 319 -11.00 6.78 -40.51
C LEU A 319 -10.72 7.08 -39.03
N TRP A 320 -11.77 7.20 -38.23
CA TRP A 320 -11.66 7.26 -36.78
C TRP A 320 -11.40 5.88 -36.19
N GLN A 321 -10.39 5.77 -35.32
CA GLN A 321 -10.04 4.53 -34.62
C GLN A 321 -10.23 4.70 -33.12
N THR A 322 -10.94 3.76 -32.51
CA THR A 322 -11.10 3.73 -31.05
C THR A 322 -9.85 3.14 -30.42
N PHE A 323 -9.27 3.81 -29.43
CA PHE A 323 -8.35 3.16 -28.50
C PHE A 323 -9.16 2.09 -27.78
N ALA A 324 -8.86 0.81 -28.07
CA ALA A 324 -9.55 -0.29 -27.44
C ALA A 324 -9.55 -0.08 -25.93
N LYS A 325 -10.74 0.03 -25.32
CA LYS A 325 -10.88 -0.10 -23.86
C LYS A 325 -10.25 -1.44 -23.52
N VAL A 326 -9.09 -1.44 -22.86
CA VAL A 326 -8.48 -2.67 -22.37
C VAL A 326 -9.56 -3.30 -21.50
N ALA A 327 -10.12 -4.41 -21.98
CA ALA A 327 -11.21 -5.04 -21.28
C ALA A 327 -10.71 -5.41 -19.90
N THR A 328 -11.34 -4.87 -18.86
CA THR A 328 -10.87 -5.02 -17.49
C THR A 328 -10.85 -6.51 -17.17
N PRO A 329 -9.67 -7.11 -16.88
CA PRO A 329 -9.60 -8.50 -16.51
C PRO A 329 -10.55 -8.80 -15.35
N GLY A 330 -11.18 -9.97 -15.38
CA GLY A 330 -12.14 -10.40 -14.36
C GLY A 330 -13.58 -9.94 -14.58
N SER A 331 -13.83 -9.01 -15.51
CA SER A 331 -15.16 -8.39 -15.69
C SER A 331 -16.21 -9.30 -16.31
N ASN A 332 -15.83 -10.21 -17.21
CA ASN A 332 -16.74 -11.13 -17.90
C ASN A 332 -16.00 -12.38 -18.38
N GLN A 333 -16.76 -13.38 -18.84
CA GLN A 333 -16.22 -14.67 -19.29
C GLN A 333 -15.20 -14.54 -20.44
N SER A 334 -15.37 -13.56 -21.32
CA SER A 334 -14.47 -13.30 -22.46
C SER A 334 -13.19 -12.56 -22.05
N ASN A 335 -13.17 -11.96 -20.86
CA ASN A 335 -12.03 -11.20 -20.32
C ASN A 335 -11.71 -11.63 -18.88
N PRO A 336 -11.37 -12.92 -18.66
CA PRO A 336 -11.11 -13.43 -17.32
C PRO A 336 -9.76 -12.94 -16.79
N GLY A 337 -9.64 -12.79 -15.47
CA GLY A 337 -8.36 -12.66 -14.79
C GLY A 337 -7.64 -14.02 -14.70
N ALA A 338 -6.33 -14.03 -14.47
CA ALA A 338 -5.60 -15.28 -14.24
C ALA A 338 -5.95 -15.91 -12.88
N SER A 339 -6.14 -15.09 -11.85
CA SER A 339 -6.53 -15.48 -10.48
C SER A 339 -7.02 -14.24 -9.71
N CYS A 340 -7.60 -14.43 -8.53
CA CYS A 340 -7.94 -13.31 -7.63
C CYS A 340 -6.71 -12.47 -7.27
N LEU A 341 -5.55 -13.10 -7.01
CA LEU A 341 -4.29 -12.41 -6.73
C LEU A 341 -3.81 -11.57 -7.92
N ALA A 342 -3.92 -12.08 -9.15
CA ALA A 342 -3.54 -11.34 -10.34
C ALA A 342 -4.40 -10.08 -10.53
N LEU A 343 -5.70 -10.18 -10.24
CA LEU A 343 -6.61 -9.03 -10.25
C LEU A 343 -6.24 -8.02 -9.16
N ALA A 344 -6.04 -8.48 -7.91
CA ALA A 344 -5.63 -7.60 -6.81
C ALA A 344 -4.34 -6.82 -7.11
N THR A 345 -3.34 -7.50 -7.67
CA THR A 345 -2.00 -6.94 -7.90
C THR A 345 -1.91 -6.05 -9.13
N SER A 346 -2.76 -6.26 -10.15
CA SER A 346 -2.82 -5.35 -11.30
C SER A 346 -3.52 -4.02 -10.95
N GLY A 347 -4.27 -3.98 -9.85
CA GLY A 347 -5.14 -2.86 -9.52
C GLY A 347 -6.46 -2.87 -10.30
N ASP A 348 -6.66 -3.88 -11.15
CA ASP A 348 -7.93 -4.11 -11.83
C ASP A 348 -8.90 -4.79 -10.86
N GLN A 349 -10.11 -4.25 -10.72
CA GLN A 349 -11.13 -4.81 -9.82
C GLN A 349 -10.70 -4.89 -8.33
N PRO A 350 -10.42 -3.74 -7.67
CA PRO A 350 -9.83 -3.71 -6.32
C PRO A 350 -10.79 -4.09 -5.18
N ASN A 351 -12.06 -4.38 -5.47
CA ASN A 351 -13.10 -4.59 -4.46
C ASN A 351 -13.42 -6.07 -4.28
N ASP A 352 -13.87 -6.48 -3.10
CA ASP A 352 -14.36 -7.85 -2.91
C ASP A 352 -15.57 -8.11 -3.81
N GLY A 353 -15.65 -9.29 -4.40
CA GLY A 353 -16.73 -9.57 -5.35
C GLY A 353 -16.56 -10.84 -6.13
N ILE A 354 -17.53 -11.10 -7.00
CA ILE A 354 -17.48 -12.22 -7.94
C ILE A 354 -16.78 -11.77 -9.20
N TYR A 355 -15.74 -12.51 -9.59
CA TYR A 355 -14.96 -12.25 -10.80
C TYR A 355 -14.86 -13.49 -11.67
N TRP A 356 -14.67 -13.27 -12.96
CA TRP A 356 -14.34 -14.31 -13.91
C TRP A 356 -12.84 -14.59 -13.89
N ILE A 357 -12.43 -15.81 -13.56
CA ILE A 357 -11.03 -16.23 -13.64
C ILE A 357 -10.86 -17.40 -14.59
N LYS A 358 -9.66 -17.51 -15.17
CA LYS A 358 -9.23 -18.66 -15.97
C LYS A 358 -7.79 -19.04 -15.60
N PRO A 359 -7.60 -19.84 -14.54
CA PRO A 359 -6.31 -20.43 -14.23
C PRO A 359 -5.80 -21.29 -15.40
N PRO A 360 -4.47 -21.49 -15.55
CA PRO A 360 -3.92 -22.28 -16.65
C PRO A 360 -4.47 -23.71 -16.76
N ALA A 361 -4.79 -24.35 -15.62
CA ALA A 361 -5.33 -25.70 -15.58
C ALA A 361 -6.86 -25.77 -15.84
N ALA A 362 -7.54 -24.63 -15.93
CA ALA A 362 -8.98 -24.58 -16.17
C ALA A 362 -9.31 -24.58 -17.67
N SER A 363 -10.19 -25.50 -18.09
CA SER A 363 -10.64 -25.63 -19.48
C SER A 363 -11.44 -24.40 -19.96
N ALA A 364 -12.22 -23.79 -19.07
CA ALA A 364 -13.04 -22.61 -19.35
C ALA A 364 -12.93 -21.60 -18.21
N ALA A 365 -13.19 -20.32 -18.53
CA ALA A 365 -13.34 -19.29 -17.51
C ALA A 365 -14.58 -19.58 -16.65
N PHE A 366 -14.46 -19.33 -15.36
CA PHE A 366 -15.53 -19.54 -14.38
C PHE A 366 -15.56 -18.41 -13.36
N GLN A 367 -16.66 -18.29 -12.64
CA GLN A 367 -16.82 -17.28 -11.61
C GLN A 367 -16.32 -17.77 -10.25
N VAL A 368 -15.62 -16.90 -9.52
CA VAL A 368 -15.19 -17.13 -8.13
C VAL A 368 -15.38 -15.87 -7.31
N TYR A 369 -15.63 -16.02 -6.02
CA TYR A 369 -15.61 -14.89 -5.10
C TYR A 369 -14.16 -14.60 -4.69
N CYS A 370 -13.71 -13.37 -4.93
CA CYS A 370 -12.41 -12.87 -4.53
C CYS A 370 -12.54 -11.90 -3.36
N ASP A 371 -11.76 -12.13 -2.31
CA ASP A 371 -11.47 -11.16 -1.26
C ASP A 371 -10.24 -10.36 -1.68
N GLN A 372 -10.50 -9.21 -2.31
CA GLN A 372 -9.47 -8.34 -2.86
C GLN A 372 -8.86 -7.45 -1.78
N LYS A 373 -9.66 -7.03 -0.79
CA LYS A 373 -9.19 -6.19 0.32
C LYS A 373 -8.07 -6.84 1.11
N ASN A 374 -8.12 -8.17 1.30
CA ASN A 374 -7.08 -8.90 2.02
C ASN A 374 -6.04 -9.54 1.10
N GLY A 375 -5.87 -9.02 -0.12
CA GLY A 375 -4.80 -9.39 -1.02
C GLY A 375 -5.11 -10.53 -1.97
N GLY A 376 -6.34 -10.57 -2.51
CA GLY A 376 -6.71 -11.39 -3.66
C GLY A 376 -6.91 -12.87 -3.38
N TRP A 377 -7.63 -13.23 -2.32
CA TRP A 377 -7.95 -14.61 -1.97
C TRP A 377 -9.15 -15.14 -2.75
N ALA A 378 -9.03 -16.31 -3.35
CA ALA A 378 -10.13 -17.01 -4.00
C ALA A 378 -10.86 -17.90 -3.00
N LEU A 379 -12.18 -17.78 -2.90
CA LEU A 379 -12.99 -18.68 -2.09
C LEU A 379 -13.06 -20.07 -2.76
N LEU A 380 -12.60 -21.10 -2.06
CA LEU A 380 -12.54 -22.47 -2.57
C LEU A 380 -13.71 -23.32 -2.07
N LEU A 381 -14.02 -23.26 -0.79
CA LEU A 381 -15.04 -24.10 -0.17
C LEU A 381 -15.68 -23.39 1.02
N LYS A 382 -16.97 -23.65 1.23
CA LYS A 382 -17.74 -23.24 2.41
C LYS A 382 -18.53 -24.41 2.96
N THR A 383 -18.62 -24.47 4.28
CA THR A 383 -19.49 -25.37 5.02
C THR A 383 -20.40 -24.55 5.91
N SER A 384 -21.65 -24.97 6.00
CA SER A 384 -22.63 -24.45 6.94
C SER A 384 -22.45 -25.03 8.34
N SER A 385 -23.10 -24.42 9.31
CA SER A 385 -23.24 -24.90 10.70
C SER A 385 -23.92 -26.27 10.82
N LYS A 386 -24.43 -26.84 9.71
CA LYS A 386 -25.08 -28.15 9.64
C LYS A 386 -24.45 -29.07 8.61
N SER A 387 -23.31 -28.69 8.05
CA SER A 387 -22.68 -29.42 6.95
C SER A 387 -22.24 -30.81 7.39
N ALA A 388 -22.72 -31.83 6.69
CA ALA A 388 -22.30 -33.22 6.86
C ALA A 388 -21.11 -33.59 5.95
N TRP A 389 -20.41 -32.61 5.36
CA TRP A 389 -19.26 -32.85 4.48
C TRP A 389 -17.98 -33.20 5.25
N GLY A 390 -18.03 -34.27 6.04
CA GLY A 390 -16.85 -34.71 6.77
C GLY A 390 -15.83 -35.42 5.89
N TYR A 391 -14.93 -36.19 6.49
CA TYR A 391 -13.64 -36.54 5.85
C TYR A 391 -13.77 -37.31 4.54
N ASN A 392 -14.77 -38.18 4.41
CA ASN A 392 -14.98 -39.00 3.21
C ASN A 392 -15.98 -38.39 2.23
N ALA A 393 -16.39 -37.13 2.42
CA ALA A 393 -17.36 -36.48 1.55
C ALA A 393 -16.85 -36.37 0.10
N PRO A 394 -17.72 -36.56 -0.91
CA PRO A 394 -17.31 -36.51 -2.32
C PRO A 394 -16.66 -35.20 -2.75
N VAL A 395 -16.92 -34.09 -2.06
CA VAL A 395 -16.33 -32.76 -2.34
C VAL A 395 -14.79 -32.78 -2.32
N TRP A 396 -14.19 -33.69 -1.55
CA TRP A 396 -12.73 -33.79 -1.44
C TRP A 396 -12.11 -34.48 -2.66
N THR A 397 -12.84 -35.38 -3.32
CA THR A 397 -12.33 -36.28 -4.37
C THR A 397 -12.93 -36.04 -5.75
N ALA A 398 -14.09 -35.36 -5.81
CA ALA A 398 -14.86 -35.16 -7.04
C ALA A 398 -13.96 -34.66 -8.18
N ALA A 399 -14.17 -35.23 -9.37
CA ALA A 399 -13.49 -34.84 -10.60
C ALA A 399 -14.32 -33.86 -11.44
N ASP A 400 -15.62 -33.76 -11.13
CA ASP A 400 -16.53 -32.90 -11.86
C ASP A 400 -16.56 -31.51 -11.26
N ASP A 401 -16.47 -30.55 -12.16
CA ASP A 401 -16.65 -29.14 -11.89
C ASP A 401 -18.07 -28.86 -11.37
N LEU A 402 -18.29 -28.98 -10.07
CA LEU A 402 -19.55 -28.57 -9.44
C LEU A 402 -19.65 -27.04 -9.53
N ASN A 403 -20.26 -26.57 -10.63
CA ASN A 403 -20.69 -25.18 -10.81
C ASN A 403 -21.93 -24.96 -9.93
N GLY A 404 -21.71 -24.95 -8.61
CA GLY A 404 -22.66 -24.37 -7.67
C GLY A 404 -22.63 -22.84 -7.78
N SER A 405 -23.70 -22.20 -7.32
CA SER A 405 -23.76 -20.74 -7.14
C SER A 405 -22.45 -20.24 -6.51
N VAL A 406 -21.85 -19.20 -7.08
CA VAL A 406 -20.61 -18.62 -6.55
C VAL A 406 -20.86 -18.24 -5.09
N PRO A 407 -20.16 -18.86 -4.13
CA PRO A 407 -20.45 -18.62 -2.73
C PRO A 407 -20.13 -17.17 -2.39
N LYS A 408 -21.14 -16.41 -1.95
CA LYS A 408 -20.96 -15.01 -1.54
C LYS A 408 -20.90 -14.88 -0.03
N GLY A 409 -19.97 -14.07 0.47
CA GLY A 409 -19.94 -13.57 1.85
C GLY A 409 -20.00 -14.65 2.92
N ASP A 410 -20.58 -14.33 4.08
CA ASP A 410 -20.68 -15.20 5.26
C ASP A 410 -22.02 -15.96 5.35
N VAL A 411 -22.65 -16.25 4.21
CA VAL A 411 -23.92 -17.02 4.18
C VAL A 411 -23.73 -18.43 4.73
N ASP A 412 -24.57 -18.85 5.67
CA ASP A 412 -24.56 -20.19 6.29
C ASP A 412 -25.09 -21.26 5.34
N ALA A 413 -24.29 -21.59 4.32
CA ALA A 413 -24.62 -22.54 3.27
C ALA A 413 -23.37 -23.28 2.79
N ASP A 414 -23.57 -24.55 2.44
CA ASP A 414 -22.55 -25.41 1.84
C ASP A 414 -22.31 -25.00 0.39
N ALA A 415 -21.05 -24.84 0.00
CA ALA A 415 -20.67 -24.55 -1.37
C ALA A 415 -19.22 -24.95 -1.67
N VAL A 416 -18.94 -25.33 -2.91
CA VAL A 416 -17.58 -25.55 -3.39
C VAL A 416 -17.40 -24.82 -4.72
N SER A 417 -16.30 -24.09 -4.84
CA SER A 417 -15.93 -23.37 -6.05
C SER A 417 -15.10 -24.28 -6.96
N ARG A 418 -15.23 -24.07 -8.28
CA ARG A 418 -14.34 -24.70 -9.26
C ARG A 418 -12.86 -24.41 -9.02
N ALA A 419 -12.56 -23.30 -8.34
CA ALA A 419 -11.20 -22.97 -7.92
C ALA A 419 -10.59 -24.04 -7.00
N PHE A 420 -11.38 -24.75 -6.18
CA PHE A 420 -10.88 -25.82 -5.32
C PHE A 420 -10.15 -26.92 -6.11
N TYR A 421 -10.65 -27.20 -7.32
CA TYR A 421 -10.15 -28.28 -8.18
C TYR A 421 -9.09 -27.80 -9.18
N THR A 422 -9.16 -26.55 -9.63
CA THR A 422 -8.41 -26.06 -10.80
C THR A 422 -7.39 -24.96 -10.49
N LEU A 423 -7.53 -24.24 -9.38
CA LEU A 423 -6.61 -23.16 -9.02
C LEU A 423 -5.38 -23.73 -8.32
N SER A 424 -4.20 -23.51 -8.91
CA SER A 424 -2.93 -23.75 -8.23
C SER A 424 -2.68 -22.65 -7.20
N ILE A 425 -2.59 -23.04 -5.94
CA ILE A 425 -2.41 -22.17 -4.79
C ILE A 425 -1.11 -22.49 -4.06
N VAL A 426 -0.50 -21.51 -3.43
CA VAL A 426 0.68 -21.65 -2.55
C VAL A 426 0.35 -21.34 -1.10
N SER A 427 -0.85 -20.79 -0.86
CA SER A 427 -1.35 -20.53 0.48
C SER A 427 -2.80 -20.97 0.62
N THR A 428 -3.11 -21.63 1.72
CA THR A 428 -4.47 -21.96 2.15
C THR A 428 -4.79 -21.12 3.38
N ARG A 429 -5.91 -20.39 3.37
CA ARG A 429 -6.43 -19.69 4.56
C ARG A 429 -7.77 -20.30 4.95
N ALA A 430 -7.86 -20.80 6.16
CA ALA A 430 -9.04 -21.48 6.68
C ALA A 430 -9.66 -20.67 7.81
N CYS A 431 -10.93 -20.35 7.66
CA CYS A 431 -11.70 -19.51 8.58
C CYS A 431 -12.86 -20.32 9.13
N ILE A 432 -13.02 -20.42 10.45
CA ILE A 432 -14.19 -21.04 11.08
C ILE A 432 -14.89 -20.01 11.98
N ALA A 433 -16.22 -19.98 11.93
CA ALA A 433 -17.04 -19.15 12.82
C ALA A 433 -16.79 -19.55 14.28
N LYS A 434 -16.74 -18.59 15.20
CA LYS A 434 -16.56 -18.92 16.62
C LYS A 434 -17.84 -19.53 17.20
N TYR A 435 -17.66 -20.42 18.18
CA TYR A 435 -18.77 -21.10 18.85
C TYR A 435 -19.74 -20.14 19.55
N ASP A 436 -19.25 -19.00 20.04
CA ASP A 436 -20.05 -17.96 20.71
C ASP A 436 -20.83 -17.05 19.74
N GLY A 437 -20.79 -17.35 18.43
CA GLY A 437 -21.37 -16.51 17.39
C GLY A 437 -20.51 -15.27 17.05
N GLY A 438 -19.28 -15.19 17.57
CA GLY A 438 -18.31 -14.17 17.23
C GLY A 438 -17.77 -14.29 15.80
N ALA A 439 -17.02 -13.26 15.38
CA ALA A 439 -16.40 -13.22 14.04
C ALA A 439 -15.49 -14.42 13.78
N TYR A 440 -15.35 -14.79 12.49
CA TYR A 440 -14.49 -15.89 12.05
C TYR A 440 -13.06 -15.77 12.61
N ALA A 441 -12.51 -16.90 13.01
CA ALA A 441 -11.09 -17.03 13.29
C ALA A 441 -10.41 -17.72 12.10
N CYS A 442 -9.37 -17.09 11.56
CA CYS A 442 -8.73 -17.49 10.31
C CYS A 442 -7.24 -17.81 10.51
N GLU A 443 -6.80 -18.99 10.08
CA GLU A 443 -5.39 -19.38 10.09
C GLU A 443 -4.90 -19.60 8.65
N THR A 444 -3.64 -19.27 8.37
CA THR A 444 -3.04 -19.43 7.04
C THR A 444 -1.90 -20.43 7.07
N LEU A 445 -1.89 -21.36 6.11
CA LEU A 445 -0.83 -22.31 5.86
C LEU A 445 -0.17 -22.02 4.50
N GLN A 446 1.15 -21.87 4.51
CA GLN A 446 1.98 -21.87 3.29
C GLN A 446 2.32 -23.31 2.90
N HIS A 447 2.31 -23.62 1.60
CA HIS A 447 2.68 -24.94 1.09
C HIS A 447 3.18 -24.84 -0.36
N ALA A 448 3.77 -25.93 -0.86
CA ALA A 448 4.17 -26.01 -2.27
C ALA A 448 2.95 -25.86 -3.21
N ALA A 449 3.18 -25.31 -4.40
CA ALA A 449 2.14 -25.05 -5.39
C ALA A 449 1.33 -26.33 -5.71
N SER A 450 0.03 -26.30 -5.44
CA SER A 450 -0.88 -27.42 -5.67
C SER A 450 -2.33 -26.92 -5.69
N THR A 451 -3.26 -27.76 -6.14
CA THR A 451 -4.70 -27.47 -5.98
C THR A 451 -5.17 -27.94 -4.61
N ALA A 452 -6.20 -27.31 -4.04
CA ALA A 452 -6.78 -27.75 -2.77
C ALA A 452 -7.28 -29.20 -2.84
N ARG A 453 -7.82 -29.63 -3.98
CA ARG A 453 -8.15 -31.04 -4.25
C ARG A 453 -6.94 -31.96 -4.12
N ASN A 454 -5.81 -31.62 -4.75
CA ASN A 454 -4.61 -32.46 -4.67
C ASN A 454 -4.06 -32.52 -3.26
N LEU A 455 -4.09 -31.41 -2.52
CA LEU A 455 -3.68 -31.37 -1.11
C LEU A 455 -4.59 -32.20 -0.23
N ALA A 456 -5.91 -32.13 -0.43
CA ALA A 456 -6.90 -32.93 0.30
C ALA A 456 -6.72 -34.44 0.10
N ASN A 457 -6.11 -34.86 -1.01
CA ASN A 457 -5.85 -36.26 -1.37
C ASN A 457 -4.37 -36.66 -1.32
N ALA A 458 -3.50 -35.79 -0.82
CA ALA A 458 -2.10 -36.11 -0.60
C ALA A 458 -1.96 -37.19 0.48
N ALA A 459 -0.77 -37.79 0.60
CA ALA A 459 -0.48 -38.67 1.72
C ALA A 459 -0.72 -37.95 3.06
N PRO A 460 -1.23 -38.63 4.11
CA PRO A 460 -1.42 -38.02 5.41
C PRO A 460 -0.11 -37.42 5.94
N LEU A 461 -0.21 -36.30 6.64
CA LEU A 461 0.95 -35.68 7.27
C LEU A 461 1.55 -36.61 8.34
N ALA A 462 2.87 -36.59 8.48
CA ALA A 462 3.54 -37.28 9.57
C ALA A 462 3.19 -36.63 10.91
N SER A 463 2.94 -37.44 11.94
CA SER A 463 2.72 -36.96 13.30
C SER A 463 4.03 -36.43 13.90
N THR A 464 3.94 -35.35 14.66
CA THR A 464 5.09 -34.75 15.36
C THR A 464 4.89 -34.86 16.86
N GLN A 465 5.86 -35.44 17.58
CA GLN A 465 5.84 -35.50 19.04
C GLN A 465 6.44 -34.22 19.63
N GLY A 466 5.80 -33.66 20.66
CA GLY A 466 6.30 -32.50 21.39
C GLY A 466 5.34 -32.06 22.48
N THR A 467 5.83 -31.28 23.46
CA THR A 467 5.05 -30.77 24.60
C THR A 467 4.43 -29.40 24.34
N ASN A 468 4.59 -28.87 23.13
CA ASN A 468 4.16 -27.53 22.77
C ASN A 468 2.77 -27.56 22.16
N ASN A 469 1.87 -26.75 22.72
CA ASN A 469 0.52 -26.53 22.24
C ASN A 469 0.57 -25.74 20.92
N LEU A 470 0.96 -26.40 19.81
CA LEU A 470 1.06 -25.83 18.46
C LEU A 470 -0.28 -25.32 17.90
N LEU A 471 -1.36 -25.53 18.64
CA LEU A 471 -2.62 -24.89 18.35
C LEU A 471 -2.47 -23.37 18.54
N THR A 472 -2.59 -22.64 17.43
CA THR A 472 -2.42 -21.19 17.43
C THR A 472 -3.50 -20.52 18.28
N PRO A 473 -3.25 -19.29 18.78
CA PRO A 473 -4.27 -18.51 19.49
C PRO A 473 -5.58 -18.37 18.71
N THR A 474 -5.49 -18.30 17.37
CA THR A 474 -6.60 -18.31 16.44
C THR A 474 -7.50 -19.53 16.63
N TRP A 475 -6.93 -20.74 16.49
CA TRP A 475 -7.71 -21.97 16.61
C TRP A 475 -8.26 -22.18 18.02
N LYS A 476 -7.49 -21.80 19.04
CA LYS A 476 -7.96 -21.80 20.44
C LYS A 476 -9.17 -20.91 20.66
N SER A 477 -9.29 -19.80 19.92
CA SER A 477 -10.40 -18.86 20.07
C SER A 477 -11.74 -19.33 19.49
N ILE A 478 -11.75 -20.43 18.73
CA ILE A 478 -12.98 -21.00 18.15
C ILE A 478 -13.76 -21.82 19.19
N VAL A 479 -13.05 -22.42 20.15
CA VAL A 479 -13.65 -23.24 21.22
C VAL A 479 -13.92 -22.42 22.48
N ALA A 480 -14.92 -22.83 23.27
CA ALA A 480 -15.19 -22.20 24.55
C ALA A 480 -14.07 -22.53 25.57
N GLY A 481 -13.39 -21.48 26.07
CA GLY A 481 -12.53 -21.42 27.27
C GLY A 481 -11.79 -22.69 27.74
N GLY A 482 -10.51 -22.84 27.35
CA GLY A 482 -9.50 -23.51 28.19
C GLY A 482 -9.35 -25.03 28.07
N VAL A 483 -9.96 -25.68 27.07
CA VAL A 483 -10.11 -27.15 27.09
C VAL A 483 -9.01 -27.91 26.33
N TRP A 484 -8.00 -27.23 25.76
CA TRP A 484 -6.87 -27.91 25.11
C TRP A 484 -5.74 -28.18 26.12
N GLY A 485 -5.73 -29.41 26.68
CA GLY A 485 -4.69 -29.90 27.59
C GLY A 485 -3.32 -30.09 26.92
N ALA A 486 -2.37 -30.69 27.65
CA ALA A 486 -1.06 -31.04 27.09
C ALA A 486 -1.24 -32.00 25.92
N MET A 487 -0.89 -31.55 24.72
CA MET A 487 -1.00 -32.35 23.50
C MET A 487 0.30 -33.09 23.27
N THR A 488 0.22 -34.40 23.14
CA THR A 488 1.34 -35.26 22.78
C THR A 488 0.98 -35.84 21.42
N TRP A 489 1.79 -35.61 20.39
CA TRP A 489 1.45 -35.87 18.98
C TRP A 489 0.43 -34.91 18.37
N HIS A 490 0.85 -34.20 17.31
CA HIS A 490 -0.01 -33.27 16.61
C HIS A 490 0.31 -33.21 15.11
N ARG A 491 -0.67 -32.73 14.34
CA ARG A 491 -0.56 -32.44 12.92
C ARG A 491 -1.34 -31.16 12.61
N PHE A 492 -0.80 -30.35 11.69
CA PHE A 492 -1.49 -29.19 11.15
C PHE A 492 -1.35 -29.15 9.63
N GLY A 493 -2.47 -28.94 8.95
CA GLY A 493 -2.52 -28.68 7.52
C GLY A 493 -3.49 -29.60 6.80
N TRP A 494 -3.14 -29.97 5.57
CA TRP A 494 -3.97 -30.84 4.75
C TRP A 494 -3.76 -32.32 5.13
N ASN A 495 -4.85 -33.08 5.10
CA ASN A 495 -4.90 -34.51 5.40
C ASN A 495 -4.17 -34.91 6.69
N THR A 496 -4.81 -34.68 7.84
CA THR A 496 -4.23 -34.93 9.17
C THR A 496 -4.73 -36.21 9.84
N GLY A 497 -5.60 -36.97 9.17
CA GLY A 497 -6.18 -38.19 9.76
C GLY A 497 -5.25 -39.40 9.74
N THR A 498 -5.36 -40.25 10.76
CA THR A 498 -4.93 -41.65 10.69
C THR A 498 -6.13 -42.56 10.48
N SER A 499 -5.91 -43.74 9.90
CA SER A 499 -6.98 -44.59 9.37
C SER A 499 -8.01 -45.12 10.37
N SER A 500 -7.84 -44.95 11.69
CA SER A 500 -8.65 -45.69 12.67
C SER A 500 -9.39 -44.84 13.70
N HIS A 501 -9.00 -43.61 14.01
CA HIS A 501 -9.48 -42.94 15.22
C HIS A 501 -10.09 -41.54 14.98
N GLY A 502 -9.39 -40.66 14.27
CA GLY A 502 -9.91 -39.35 13.93
C GLY A 502 -9.01 -38.60 12.95
N GLY A 503 -9.53 -37.51 12.39
CA GLY A 503 -8.77 -36.69 11.45
C GLY A 503 -9.51 -35.50 10.89
N ALA A 504 -8.80 -34.73 10.07
CA ALA A 504 -9.33 -33.61 9.28
C ALA A 504 -8.79 -33.65 7.86
N ARG A 505 -9.55 -33.14 6.90
CA ARG A 505 -9.06 -32.85 5.54
C ARG A 505 -8.21 -31.60 5.51
N PHE A 506 -8.58 -30.60 6.29
CA PHE A 506 -7.72 -29.47 6.58
C PHE A 506 -7.92 -29.06 8.03
N GLY A 507 -6.84 -28.87 8.79
CA GLY A 507 -6.93 -28.30 10.13
C GLY A 507 -5.86 -28.82 11.05
N PHE A 508 -6.18 -28.80 12.34
CA PHE A 508 -5.32 -29.28 13.40
C PHE A 508 -5.93 -30.52 14.05
N THR A 509 -5.10 -31.52 14.30
CA THR A 509 -5.46 -32.72 15.06
C THR A 509 -4.36 -33.00 16.06
N ALA A 510 -4.72 -33.44 17.25
CA ALA A 510 -3.77 -33.81 18.26
C ALA A 510 -4.28 -34.96 19.11
N ASP A 511 -3.32 -35.64 19.71
CA ASP A 511 -3.56 -36.58 20.79
C ASP A 511 -3.17 -35.94 22.13
N ASN A 512 -3.77 -36.45 23.20
CA ASN A 512 -3.45 -36.10 24.58
C ASN A 512 -2.61 -37.20 25.25
N ASP A 513 -2.50 -38.37 24.64
CA ASP A 513 -1.70 -39.47 25.16
C ASP A 513 -0.50 -39.80 24.26
N SER A 514 0.28 -40.83 24.64
CA SER A 514 1.46 -41.23 23.87
C SER A 514 1.15 -41.94 22.55
N SER A 515 -0.12 -42.25 22.29
CA SER A 515 -0.57 -42.85 21.05
C SER A 515 -0.73 -41.79 19.96
N ASP A 516 -0.85 -42.25 18.71
CA ASP A 516 -1.09 -41.37 17.56
C ASP A 516 -2.52 -41.62 17.06
N SER A 517 -3.49 -41.47 17.95
CA SER A 517 -4.92 -41.74 17.73
C SER A 517 -5.76 -40.48 17.49
N GLN A 518 -5.21 -39.28 17.66
CA GLN A 518 -5.90 -38.00 17.42
C GLN A 518 -7.25 -37.89 18.15
N ASP A 519 -7.19 -37.81 19.48
CA ASP A 519 -8.36 -37.64 20.34
C ASP A 519 -9.14 -36.35 20.09
N SER A 520 -8.48 -35.32 19.55
CA SER A 520 -9.08 -34.01 19.37
C SER A 520 -8.69 -33.38 18.03
N GLY A 521 -9.60 -32.61 17.46
CA GLY A 521 -9.39 -31.99 16.17
C GLY A 521 -10.27 -30.77 15.94
N ILE A 522 -9.76 -29.84 15.13
CA ILE A 522 -10.45 -28.62 14.71
C ILE A 522 -10.08 -28.33 13.27
N GLY A 523 -11.07 -28.02 12.44
CA GLY A 523 -10.83 -27.88 11.00
C GLY A 523 -12.04 -28.24 10.16
N PHE A 524 -11.73 -28.75 8.97
CA PHE A 524 -12.66 -29.08 7.90
C PHE A 524 -12.57 -30.55 7.53
N GLY A 525 -13.69 -31.13 7.11
CA GLY A 525 -13.76 -32.54 6.75
C GLY A 525 -13.35 -33.41 7.94
N LEU A 526 -13.96 -33.18 9.10
CA LEU A 526 -13.61 -33.86 10.34
C LEU A 526 -14.26 -35.23 10.39
N PHE A 527 -13.54 -36.21 10.94
CA PHE A 527 -14.11 -37.49 11.34
C PHE A 527 -13.57 -37.94 12.69
N LYS A 528 -14.37 -38.71 13.42
CA LYS A 528 -13.98 -39.48 14.61
C LYS A 528 -14.81 -40.74 14.72
N ASN A 529 -14.15 -41.88 14.93
CA ASN A 529 -14.81 -43.19 14.98
C ASN A 529 -15.25 -43.61 16.40
N ASN A 530 -14.68 -42.98 17.44
CA ASN A 530 -15.02 -43.25 18.85
C ASN A 530 -16.16 -42.36 19.36
N ALA A 531 -16.87 -42.78 20.41
CA ALA A 531 -18.00 -42.03 20.96
C ALA A 531 -17.58 -40.74 21.70
N PRO A 532 -18.20 -39.57 21.42
CA PRO A 532 -19.19 -39.34 20.35
C PRO A 532 -18.54 -39.29 18.96
N SER A 533 -19.07 -40.08 18.02
CA SER A 533 -18.61 -40.09 16.63
C SER A 533 -19.02 -38.79 15.94
N ILE A 534 -18.16 -38.27 15.07
CA ILE A 534 -18.46 -37.06 14.29
C ILE A 534 -18.10 -37.28 12.82
N ASP A 535 -18.93 -36.72 11.94
CA ASP A 535 -18.62 -36.48 10.53
C ASP A 535 -19.10 -35.05 10.24
N ALA A 536 -18.18 -34.11 10.10
CA ALA A 536 -18.52 -32.68 10.09
C ALA A 536 -17.78 -31.89 9.00
N GLY A 537 -18.51 -31.01 8.33
CA GLY A 537 -17.95 -30.11 7.30
C GLY A 537 -16.87 -29.19 7.85
N ALA A 538 -17.18 -28.42 8.89
CA ALA A 538 -16.20 -27.70 9.69
C ALA A 538 -16.62 -27.65 11.15
N GLY A 539 -15.66 -27.47 12.05
CA GLY A 539 -15.93 -27.37 13.47
C GLY A 539 -14.82 -27.93 14.32
N TYR A 540 -15.18 -28.56 15.44
CA TYR A 540 -14.22 -29.21 16.32
C TYR A 540 -14.84 -30.43 17.02
N TYR A 541 -13.97 -31.34 17.43
CA TYR A 541 -14.27 -32.42 18.36
C TYR A 541 -13.17 -32.55 19.40
N GLN A 542 -13.56 -33.03 20.57
CA GLN A 542 -12.67 -33.31 21.66
C GLN A 542 -13.14 -34.57 22.39
N TYR A 543 -12.20 -35.43 22.79
CA TYR A 543 -12.54 -36.58 23.63
C TYR A 543 -12.86 -36.09 25.07
N PRO A 544 -14.01 -36.48 25.64
CA PRO A 544 -14.44 -35.95 26.93
C PRO A 544 -13.59 -36.50 28.09
N TRP A 545 -12.97 -35.59 28.83
CA TRP A 545 -12.52 -35.82 30.20
C TRP A 545 -13.74 -35.61 31.12
N THR A 546 -14.16 -36.63 31.86
CA THR A 546 -15.28 -36.53 32.81
C THR A 546 -14.98 -35.59 34.00
N PRO A 547 -15.98 -35.10 34.78
CA PRO A 547 -17.34 -34.70 34.46
C PRO A 547 -17.47 -33.17 34.64
N ALA A 548 -17.00 -32.38 33.69
CA ALA A 548 -17.43 -30.99 33.51
C ALA A 548 -18.44 -30.97 32.34
N PRO A 549 -19.33 -29.98 32.19
CA PRO A 549 -20.22 -29.94 31.03
C PRO A 549 -19.35 -29.86 29.77
N ASN A 550 -19.21 -30.99 29.08
CA ASN A 550 -18.39 -31.13 27.88
C ASN A 550 -18.65 -29.94 26.96
N PRO A 551 -17.64 -29.18 26.49
CA PRO A 551 -17.86 -28.36 25.31
C PRO A 551 -18.21 -29.35 24.18
N PRO A 552 -19.38 -29.19 23.54
CA PRO A 552 -19.87 -30.17 22.61
C PRO A 552 -18.97 -30.22 21.38
N THR A 553 -18.85 -31.40 20.78
CA THR A 553 -18.60 -31.49 19.33
C THR A 553 -19.50 -30.49 18.63
N ALA A 554 -18.91 -29.51 17.95
CA ALA A 554 -19.68 -28.46 17.28
C ALA A 554 -19.44 -28.54 15.78
N ILE A 555 -20.53 -28.55 15.02
CA ILE A 555 -20.51 -28.29 13.59
C ILE A 555 -20.68 -26.78 13.43
N LEU A 556 -19.72 -26.14 12.78
CA LEU A 556 -19.62 -24.69 12.65
C LEU A 556 -19.53 -24.32 11.18
N GLN A 557 -19.89 -23.08 10.89
CA GLN A 557 -19.69 -22.52 9.56
C GLN A 557 -18.19 -22.34 9.29
N GLY A 558 -17.74 -22.71 8.09
CA GLY A 558 -16.34 -22.67 7.71
C GLY A 558 -16.14 -22.18 6.28
N GLN A 559 -14.96 -21.61 6.01
CA GLN A 559 -14.52 -21.15 4.70
C GLN A 559 -13.05 -21.52 4.47
N ILE A 560 -12.75 -22.10 3.31
CA ILE A 560 -11.39 -22.34 2.83
C ILE A 560 -11.12 -21.41 1.65
N TRP A 561 -10.05 -20.64 1.76
CA TRP A 561 -9.57 -19.67 0.79
C TRP A 561 -8.21 -20.12 0.24
N GLY A 562 -7.96 -19.81 -1.02
CA GLY A 562 -6.73 -20.14 -1.73
C GLY A 562 -6.11 -18.92 -2.39
N ARG A 563 -4.79 -18.85 -2.38
CA ARG A 563 -4.04 -17.78 -3.04
C ARG A 563 -2.80 -18.29 -3.75
#